data_AF-A0A1C4WBF7-F1
#
_entry.id   AF-A0A1C4WBF7-F1
#
_cell.length_a   1.000
_cell.length_b   1.000
_cell.length_c   1.000
_cell.angle_alpha   90.00
_cell.angle_beta   90.00
_cell.angle_gamma   90.00
#
_symmetry.space_group_name_H-M   'P 1'
#
loop_
_entity.id
_entity.type
_entity.pdbx_description
1 polymer ?
#
loop_
_entity_poly.entity_id
_entity_poly.type
_entity_poly.pdbx_seq_one_letter_code
_entity_poly.pdbx_strand_id
1 'polypeptide(L)'
;MDVDDYRTHSPYSDPRHHAALLDAVPADLPIVAATARNVIVHYRAGGVELPDARRAEANLRWLDRILDADQSRFPLPLTAGRPAAERVAGCCRDHTLLTVAALRQHGIPARSRVGFASYFVPGWHHDHVLAEWWDGGRWVWSDPELDPADDRPFDGYDIDPEAGHFDSAARVWLAHRAGRIDPDTYGVDPSLPFRGDWFVHDYVLLELAHRQKDEVLLWDGFGAMTEDLTDADLPLVDEVAALLVAADRGDAAAGRELARRYASDDRLRPGATVHCMDPVSGTAAEVDLRR
;
A
#
# COMPACT_ATOMS: atom_id res chain seq x y z
N MET A 1 12.15 8.76 10.47
CA MET A 1 11.67 9.81 9.57
C MET A 1 10.83 10.79 10.35
N ASP A 2 11.02 12.06 10.07
CA ASP A 2 10.14 13.15 10.50
C ASP A 2 8.92 13.23 9.56
N VAL A 3 7.88 13.94 9.97
CA VAL A 3 6.70 14.23 9.13
C VAL A 3 7.14 14.86 7.81
N ASP A 4 8.09 15.81 7.83
CA ASP A 4 8.51 16.51 6.63
C ASP A 4 9.26 15.63 5.60
N ASP A 5 9.86 14.50 6.02
CA ASP A 5 10.48 13.54 5.10
C ASP A 5 9.47 12.94 4.11
N TYR A 6 8.19 12.92 4.50
CA TYR A 6 7.08 12.38 3.72
C TYR A 6 6.46 13.36 2.73
N ARG A 7 6.98 14.60 2.61
CA ARG A 7 6.56 15.55 1.57
C ARG A 7 7.17 15.25 0.21
N THR A 8 8.32 14.60 0.18
CA THR A 8 9.09 14.40 -1.05
C THR A 8 8.71 13.10 -1.73
N HIS A 9 8.79 13.05 -3.06
CA HIS A 9 8.62 11.81 -3.81
C HIS A 9 9.67 10.76 -3.45
N SER A 10 9.28 9.50 -3.58
CA SER A 10 10.13 8.33 -3.60
C SER A 10 10.43 7.95 -5.06
N PRO A 11 11.35 7.00 -5.33
CA PRO A 11 11.49 6.44 -6.66
C PRO A 11 10.19 5.88 -7.24
N TYR A 12 9.23 5.44 -6.41
CA TYR A 12 7.94 4.88 -6.84
C TYR A 12 6.87 5.93 -7.09
N SER A 13 6.82 6.98 -6.26
CA SER A 13 5.82 8.05 -6.34
C SER A 13 6.24 9.21 -7.26
N ASP A 14 7.50 9.29 -7.68
CA ASP A 14 7.97 10.31 -8.62
C ASP A 14 7.23 10.23 -9.97
N PRO A 15 6.42 11.26 -10.34
CA PRO A 15 5.67 11.27 -11.58
C PRO A 15 6.56 11.56 -12.81
N ARG A 16 7.81 11.96 -12.61
CA ARG A 16 8.78 12.33 -13.66
C ARG A 16 8.18 13.33 -14.65
N HIS A 17 8.08 12.94 -15.92
CA HIS A 17 7.60 13.79 -17.00
C HIS A 17 6.08 14.07 -16.90
N HIS A 18 5.35 13.38 -16.02
CA HIS A 18 3.94 13.61 -15.73
C HIS A 18 3.70 14.58 -14.58
N ALA A 19 4.72 15.27 -14.05
CA ALA A 19 4.57 16.19 -12.92
C ALA A 19 3.42 17.21 -13.09
N ALA A 20 3.28 17.78 -14.30
CA ALA A 20 2.22 18.74 -14.62
C ALA A 20 0.80 18.15 -14.51
N LEU A 21 0.63 16.83 -14.65
CA LEU A 21 -0.65 16.16 -14.43
C LEU A 21 -1.04 16.17 -12.95
N LEU A 22 -0.08 15.97 -12.05
CA LEU A 22 -0.33 16.01 -10.61
C LEU A 22 -0.50 17.46 -10.11
N ASP A 23 0.27 18.42 -10.66
CA ASP A 23 0.11 19.85 -10.36
C ASP A 23 -1.33 20.34 -10.63
N ALA A 24 -1.98 19.76 -11.65
CA ALA A 24 -3.34 20.12 -12.06
C ALA A 24 -4.44 19.46 -11.20
N VAL A 25 -4.11 18.49 -10.35
CA VAL A 25 -5.08 17.87 -9.42
C VAL A 25 -5.17 18.75 -8.16
N PRO A 26 -6.35 19.25 -7.78
CA PRO A 26 -6.52 19.99 -6.53
C PRO A 26 -6.06 19.17 -5.32
N ALA A 27 -5.32 19.80 -4.41
CA ALA A 27 -4.79 19.20 -3.18
C ALA A 27 -5.85 18.99 -2.08
N ASP A 28 -7.01 18.47 -2.45
CA ASP A 28 -8.13 18.12 -1.58
C ASP A 28 -8.30 16.59 -1.61
N LEU A 29 -8.26 15.94 -0.45
CA LEU A 29 -8.21 14.47 -0.38
C LEU A 29 -9.39 13.80 -1.11
N PRO A 30 -10.66 14.20 -0.93
CA PRO A 30 -11.76 13.66 -1.72
C PRO A 30 -11.56 13.75 -3.24
N ILE A 31 -11.04 14.87 -3.74
CA ILE A 31 -10.73 15.06 -5.17
C ILE A 31 -9.56 14.18 -5.62
N VAL A 32 -8.49 14.09 -4.82
CA VAL A 32 -7.34 13.24 -5.11
C VAL A 32 -7.75 11.77 -5.15
N ALA A 33 -8.51 11.30 -4.16
CA ALA A 33 -9.01 9.94 -4.10
C ALA A 33 -9.95 9.62 -5.27
N ALA A 34 -10.86 10.54 -5.61
CA ALA A 34 -11.70 10.40 -6.81
C ALA A 34 -10.86 10.36 -8.11
N THR A 35 -9.76 11.11 -8.16
CA THR A 35 -8.80 11.05 -9.28
C THR A 35 -8.12 9.69 -9.35
N ALA A 36 -7.69 9.13 -8.22
CA ALA A 36 -7.11 7.79 -8.15
C ALA A 36 -8.08 6.72 -8.68
N ARG A 37 -9.32 6.70 -8.19
CA ARG A 37 -10.38 5.78 -8.67
C ARG A 37 -10.77 6.02 -10.12
N ASN A 38 -10.56 7.23 -10.63
CA ASN A 38 -10.83 7.53 -12.03
C ASN A 38 -9.72 7.03 -12.96
N VAL A 39 -8.46 7.02 -12.52
CA VAL A 39 -7.31 6.54 -13.32
C VAL A 39 -7.13 5.03 -13.20
N ILE A 40 -7.37 4.47 -12.02
CA ILE A 40 -7.07 3.08 -11.67
C ILE A 40 -8.38 2.32 -11.43
N VAL A 41 -8.39 1.04 -11.75
CA VAL A 41 -9.45 0.10 -11.37
C VAL A 41 -8.82 -1.13 -10.72
N HIS A 42 -9.42 -1.60 -9.62
CA HIS A 42 -8.91 -2.77 -8.92
C HIS A 42 -9.04 -4.03 -9.80
N TYR A 43 -7.92 -4.67 -10.15
CA TYR A 43 -7.88 -5.75 -11.13
C TYR A 43 -8.71 -6.99 -10.76
N ARG A 44 -8.98 -7.19 -9.46
CA ARG A 44 -9.85 -8.26 -8.92
C ARG A 44 -11.23 -7.80 -8.46
N ALA A 45 -11.38 -6.53 -8.06
CA ALA A 45 -12.49 -6.06 -7.24
C ALA A 45 -13.19 -4.82 -7.81
N GLY A 46 -12.74 -4.31 -8.96
CA GLY A 46 -13.25 -3.07 -9.56
C GLY A 46 -14.58 -3.19 -10.28
N GLY A 47 -15.28 -4.33 -10.15
CA GLY A 47 -16.62 -4.54 -10.72
C GLY A 47 -16.68 -4.54 -12.26
N VAL A 48 -15.54 -4.69 -12.94
CA VAL A 48 -15.43 -4.72 -14.40
C VAL A 48 -14.57 -5.88 -14.87
N GLU A 49 -14.93 -6.47 -16.00
CA GLU A 49 -14.13 -7.48 -16.67
C GLU A 49 -12.98 -6.81 -17.44
N LEU A 50 -11.75 -7.15 -17.08
CA LEU A 50 -10.54 -6.66 -17.74
C LEU A 50 -9.94 -7.73 -18.65
N PRO A 51 -9.50 -7.41 -19.87
CA PRO A 51 -8.75 -8.36 -20.69
C PRO A 51 -7.48 -8.85 -19.97
N ASP A 52 -7.09 -10.11 -20.18
CA ASP A 52 -5.92 -10.74 -19.56
C ASP A 52 -4.65 -9.90 -19.71
N ALA A 53 -4.41 -9.39 -20.92
CA ALA A 53 -3.26 -8.53 -21.23
C ALA A 53 -3.24 -7.23 -20.39
N ARG A 54 -4.40 -6.73 -19.98
CA ARG A 54 -4.52 -5.54 -19.14
C ARG A 54 -4.44 -5.85 -17.65
N ARG A 55 -4.86 -7.04 -17.21
CA ARG A 55 -4.66 -7.44 -15.81
C ARG A 55 -3.17 -7.43 -15.43
N ALA A 56 -2.28 -7.74 -16.38
CA ALA A 56 -0.83 -7.62 -16.19
C ALA A 56 -0.35 -6.20 -15.84
N GLU A 57 -1.13 -5.14 -16.13
CA GLU A 57 -0.84 -3.77 -15.69
C GLU A 57 -0.77 -3.64 -14.16
N ALA A 58 -1.36 -4.58 -13.40
CA ALA A 58 -1.22 -4.62 -11.94
C ALA A 58 0.25 -4.70 -11.50
N ASN A 59 1.14 -5.20 -12.36
CA ASN A 59 2.59 -5.26 -12.10
C ASN A 59 3.33 -3.94 -12.40
N LEU A 60 2.64 -2.86 -12.78
CA LEU A 60 3.23 -1.54 -12.94
C LEU A 60 3.57 -0.93 -11.57
N ARG A 61 4.81 -1.13 -11.13
CA ARG A 61 5.32 -0.70 -9.82
C ARG A 61 5.30 0.81 -9.57
N TRP A 62 5.30 1.58 -10.63
CA TRP A 62 5.91 2.90 -10.66
C TRP A 62 4.90 3.91 -11.18
N LEU A 63 4.71 5.02 -10.47
CA LEU A 63 3.63 5.96 -10.80
C LEU A 63 3.75 6.49 -12.23
N ASP A 64 4.95 6.89 -12.65
CA ASP A 64 5.17 7.34 -14.04
C ASP A 64 4.77 6.27 -15.07
N ARG A 65 4.95 4.97 -14.77
CA ARG A 65 4.54 3.88 -15.66
C ARG A 65 3.03 3.62 -15.63
N ILE A 66 2.39 3.78 -14.46
CA ILE A 66 0.92 3.77 -14.34
C ILE A 66 0.35 4.94 -15.18
N LEU A 67 0.93 6.13 -15.06
CA LEU A 67 0.52 7.32 -15.81
C LEU A 67 0.84 7.20 -17.31
N ASP A 68 1.94 6.56 -17.72
CA ASP A 68 2.21 6.24 -19.13
C ASP A 68 1.10 5.36 -19.71
N ALA A 69 0.73 4.30 -18.99
CA ALA A 69 -0.33 3.38 -19.41
C ALA A 69 -1.67 4.12 -19.54
N ASP A 70 -1.99 5.00 -18.59
CA ASP A 70 -3.19 5.85 -18.63
C ASP A 70 -3.17 6.84 -19.80
N GLN A 71 -2.14 7.67 -19.90
CA GLN A 71 -2.06 8.78 -20.85
C GLN A 71 -1.88 8.32 -22.30
N SER A 72 -1.36 7.10 -22.52
CA SER A 72 -1.35 6.49 -23.86
C SER A 72 -2.76 6.22 -24.40
N ARG A 73 -3.74 6.02 -23.51
CA ARG A 73 -5.17 5.83 -23.83
C ARG A 73 -5.95 7.14 -23.74
N PHE A 74 -5.64 7.96 -22.74
CA PHE A 74 -6.38 9.15 -22.38
C PHE A 74 -5.44 10.35 -22.20
N PRO A 75 -5.07 11.05 -23.29
CA PRO A 75 -4.25 12.27 -23.22
C PRO A 75 -5.08 13.46 -22.72
N LEU A 76 -5.57 13.34 -21.49
CA LEU A 76 -6.53 14.22 -20.83
C LEU A 76 -6.11 14.41 -19.36
N PRO A 77 -6.54 15.52 -18.72
CA PRO A 77 -6.36 15.71 -17.28
C PRO A 77 -6.80 14.47 -16.47
N LEU A 78 -6.12 14.19 -15.35
CA LEU A 78 -6.43 13.01 -14.52
C LEU A 78 -7.84 13.07 -13.91
N THR A 79 -8.40 14.26 -13.74
CA THR A 79 -9.76 14.50 -13.27
C THR A 79 -10.84 14.30 -14.34
N ALA A 80 -10.46 14.17 -15.62
CA ALA A 80 -11.42 13.90 -16.70
C ALA A 80 -11.88 12.44 -16.67
N GLY A 81 -13.19 12.21 -16.72
CA GLY A 81 -13.77 10.87 -16.55
C GLY A 81 -13.22 9.81 -17.51
N ARG A 82 -12.86 8.64 -16.99
CA ARG A 82 -12.46 7.45 -17.75
C ARG A 82 -13.49 6.32 -17.57
N PRO A 83 -13.89 5.62 -18.64
CA PRO A 83 -14.71 4.41 -18.51
C PRO A 83 -14.01 3.40 -17.59
N ALA A 84 -14.72 2.86 -16.60
CA ALA A 84 -14.13 1.96 -15.60
C ALA A 84 -13.41 0.76 -16.24
N ALA A 85 -14.04 0.16 -17.25
CA ALA A 85 -13.47 -0.95 -17.99
C ALA A 85 -12.18 -0.58 -18.73
N GLU A 86 -11.84 0.69 -18.94
CA GLU A 86 -10.65 1.17 -19.67
C GLU A 86 -9.56 1.78 -18.78
N ARG A 87 -9.77 1.85 -17.46
CA ARG A 87 -8.79 2.37 -16.48
C ARG A 87 -7.56 1.48 -16.38
N VAL A 88 -6.46 1.98 -15.82
CA VAL A 88 -5.26 1.16 -15.57
C VAL A 88 -5.62 0.06 -14.58
N ALA A 89 -5.30 -1.20 -14.88
CA ALA A 89 -5.48 -2.26 -13.89
C ALA A 89 -4.43 -2.09 -12.79
N GLY A 90 -4.88 -1.94 -11.55
CA GLY A 90 -4.02 -1.84 -10.37
C GLY A 90 -4.71 -2.46 -9.16
N CYS A 91 -4.23 -2.21 -7.96
CA CYS A 91 -4.86 -2.65 -6.70
C CYS A 91 -4.97 -1.51 -5.67
N CYS A 92 -5.34 -1.83 -4.43
CA CYS A 92 -5.38 -0.89 -3.31
C CYS A 92 -4.08 -0.08 -3.16
N ARG A 93 -2.93 -0.75 -3.33
CA ARG A 93 -1.60 -0.12 -3.32
C ARG A 93 -1.44 0.96 -4.38
N ASP A 94 -2.00 0.79 -5.57
CA ASP A 94 -1.82 1.76 -6.66
C ASP A 94 -2.74 2.98 -6.50
N HIS A 95 -3.97 2.77 -6.02
CA HIS A 95 -4.85 3.88 -5.61
C HIS A 95 -4.17 4.72 -4.53
N THR A 96 -3.56 4.05 -3.54
CA THR A 96 -2.78 4.70 -2.50
C THR A 96 -1.53 5.39 -3.05
N LEU A 97 -0.75 4.76 -3.93
CA LEU A 97 0.47 5.38 -4.48
C LEU A 97 0.14 6.68 -5.23
N LEU A 98 -0.89 6.67 -6.09
CA LEU A 98 -1.30 7.87 -6.83
C LEU A 98 -1.75 8.97 -5.86
N THR A 99 -2.53 8.61 -4.84
CA THR A 99 -3.00 9.55 -3.80
C THR A 99 -1.83 10.17 -3.03
N VAL A 100 -0.91 9.34 -2.53
CA VAL A 100 0.30 9.77 -1.82
C VAL A 100 1.16 10.67 -2.69
N ALA A 101 1.34 10.33 -3.97
CA ALA A 101 2.12 11.16 -4.89
C ALA A 101 1.45 12.50 -5.18
N ALA A 102 0.14 12.54 -5.41
CA ALA A 102 -0.57 13.79 -5.61
C ALA A 102 -0.45 14.70 -4.37
N LEU A 103 -0.61 14.16 -3.16
CA LEU A 103 -0.40 14.92 -1.92
C LEU A 103 1.03 15.43 -1.79
N ARG A 104 2.04 14.58 -2.04
CA ARG A 104 3.47 14.94 -2.04
C ARG A 104 3.80 16.02 -3.07
N GLN A 105 3.18 15.98 -4.26
CA GLN A 105 3.37 17.00 -5.30
C GLN A 105 2.98 18.40 -4.79
N HIS A 106 1.92 18.47 -3.97
CA HIS A 106 1.47 19.69 -3.31
C HIS A 106 2.15 19.96 -1.97
N GLY A 107 3.22 19.22 -1.67
CA GLY A 107 4.01 19.34 -0.46
C GLY A 107 3.31 18.85 0.79
N ILE A 108 2.20 18.10 0.71
CA ILE A 108 1.51 17.53 1.87
C ILE A 108 2.24 16.23 2.26
N PRO A 109 2.66 16.07 3.53
CA PRO A 109 3.26 14.83 4.00
C PRO A 109 2.29 13.66 3.84
N ALA A 110 2.70 12.63 3.11
CA ALA A 110 1.88 11.44 2.90
C ALA A 110 2.75 10.18 2.78
N ARG A 111 2.22 9.04 3.22
CA ARG A 111 2.84 7.72 3.13
C ARG A 111 1.78 6.63 2.97
N SER A 112 2.21 5.47 2.47
CA SER A 112 1.35 4.29 2.41
C SER A 112 1.34 3.59 3.77
N ARG A 113 0.20 3.00 4.12
CA ARG A 113 0.02 2.17 5.32
C ARG A 113 -0.49 0.79 4.92
N VAL A 114 0.33 -0.22 5.22
CA VAL A 114 0.03 -1.62 4.90
C VAL A 114 -0.61 -2.30 6.11
N GLY A 115 -1.63 -3.11 5.87
CA GLY A 115 -2.34 -3.82 6.92
C GLY A 115 -3.53 -4.58 6.36
N PHE A 116 -4.58 -4.67 7.16
CA PHE A 116 -5.73 -5.51 6.86
C PHE A 116 -7.06 -4.81 7.16
N ALA A 117 -7.98 -4.84 6.19
CA ALA A 117 -9.29 -4.21 6.24
C ALA A 117 -10.41 -5.22 6.55
N SER A 118 -11.23 -4.93 7.58
CA SER A 118 -12.33 -5.78 8.04
C SER A 118 -13.70 -5.41 7.45
N TYR A 119 -13.76 -4.38 6.61
CA TYR A 119 -15.00 -3.74 6.14
C TYR A 119 -15.46 -4.13 4.74
N PHE A 120 -14.81 -5.09 4.08
CA PHE A 120 -15.24 -5.60 2.77
C PHE A 120 -16.10 -6.88 2.90
N VAL A 121 -15.68 -7.82 3.74
CA VAL A 121 -16.36 -9.10 3.94
C VAL A 121 -16.48 -9.38 5.44
N PRO A 122 -17.69 -9.59 5.99
CA PRO A 122 -17.86 -9.90 7.40
C PRO A 122 -17.06 -11.13 7.84
N GLY A 123 -16.27 -10.98 8.90
CA GLY A 123 -15.45 -12.05 9.46
C GLY A 123 -14.13 -12.33 8.71
N TRP A 124 -13.79 -11.52 7.72
CA TRP A 124 -12.54 -11.61 6.98
C TRP A 124 -11.78 -10.28 6.99
N HIS A 125 -10.45 -10.35 6.99
CA HIS A 125 -9.56 -9.20 6.97
C HIS A 125 -8.72 -9.23 5.68
N HIS A 126 -9.13 -8.44 4.70
CA HIS A 126 -8.42 -8.37 3.40
C HIS A 126 -7.08 -7.66 3.57
N ASP A 127 -6.04 -8.14 2.90
CA ASP A 127 -4.82 -7.36 2.72
C ASP A 127 -5.17 -6.00 2.09
N HIS A 128 -4.64 -4.91 2.64
CA HIS A 128 -5.04 -3.60 2.18
C HIS A 128 -3.99 -2.53 2.43
N VAL A 129 -4.02 -1.49 1.60
CA VAL A 129 -3.11 -0.35 1.70
C VAL A 129 -3.89 0.94 1.70
N LEU A 130 -3.72 1.72 2.77
CA LEU A 130 -4.31 3.04 2.95
C LEU A 130 -3.31 4.16 2.65
N ALA A 131 -3.82 5.34 2.30
CA ALA A 131 -3.05 6.57 2.38
C ALA A 131 -3.09 7.11 3.82
N GLU A 132 -1.91 7.36 4.40
CA GLU A 132 -1.75 8.05 5.67
C GLU A 132 -1.10 9.41 5.41
N TRP A 133 -1.80 10.50 5.72
CA TRP A 133 -1.36 11.85 5.38
C TRP A 133 -1.53 12.82 6.55
N TRP A 134 -0.75 13.91 6.53
CA TRP A 134 -0.75 14.91 7.59
C TRP A 134 -1.72 16.04 7.28
N ASP A 135 -2.76 16.20 8.11
CA ASP A 135 -3.80 17.24 7.93
C ASP A 135 -3.38 18.63 8.45
N GLY A 136 -2.16 18.74 8.99
CA GLY A 136 -1.65 19.94 9.66
C GLY A 136 -1.54 19.79 11.17
N GLY A 137 -2.21 18.82 11.78
CA GLY A 137 -2.18 18.54 13.22
C GLY A 137 -2.00 17.07 13.59
N ARG A 138 -2.44 16.12 12.77
CA ARG A 138 -2.29 14.67 12.99
C ARG A 138 -2.14 13.90 11.67
N TRP A 139 -1.78 12.64 11.82
CA TRP A 139 -1.91 11.65 10.75
C TRP A 139 -3.38 11.21 10.62
N VAL A 140 -3.87 11.16 9.39
CA VAL A 140 -5.21 10.73 9.01
C VAL A 140 -5.10 9.51 8.10
N TRP A 141 -5.86 8.46 8.41
CA TRP A 141 -5.93 7.26 7.58
C TRP A 141 -7.11 7.38 6.61
N SER A 142 -6.82 7.22 5.33
CA SER A 142 -7.81 7.38 4.27
C SER A 142 -7.66 6.24 3.28
N ASP A 143 -8.78 5.61 2.91
CA ASP A 143 -8.84 4.60 1.87
C ASP A 143 -9.25 5.25 0.54
N PRO A 144 -8.30 5.53 -0.36
CA PRO A 144 -8.63 6.17 -1.63
C PRO A 144 -9.39 5.24 -2.59
N GLU A 145 -9.43 3.93 -2.34
CA GLU A 145 -10.18 2.98 -3.15
C GLU A 145 -11.69 3.05 -2.89
N LEU A 146 -12.11 3.51 -1.70
CA LEU A 146 -13.52 3.61 -1.36
C LEU A 146 -14.21 4.76 -2.10
N ASP A 147 -15.40 4.49 -2.63
CA ASP A 147 -16.30 5.53 -3.09
C ASP A 147 -17.09 6.07 -1.88
N PRO A 148 -17.05 7.38 -1.58
CA PRO A 148 -17.83 7.96 -0.49
C PRO A 148 -19.35 7.89 -0.72
N ALA A 149 -19.80 7.51 -1.92
CA ALA A 149 -21.20 7.21 -2.20
C ALA A 149 -21.64 5.83 -1.66
N ASP A 150 -20.71 4.94 -1.30
CA ASP A 150 -21.04 3.65 -0.68
C ASP A 150 -21.56 3.87 0.74
N ASP A 151 -22.70 3.23 1.06
CA ASP A 151 -23.26 3.28 2.42
C ASP A 151 -22.38 2.46 3.38
N ARG A 152 -21.67 3.17 4.27
CA ARG A 152 -20.76 2.58 5.27
C ARG A 152 -20.97 3.23 6.64
N PRO A 153 -20.79 2.48 7.73
CA PRO A 153 -20.99 3.00 9.09
C PRO A 153 -19.83 3.87 9.60
N PHE A 154 -18.84 4.20 8.76
CA PHE A 154 -17.65 4.99 9.11
C PHE A 154 -17.20 5.85 7.93
N ASP A 155 -16.39 6.88 8.21
CA ASP A 155 -15.77 7.72 7.18
C ASP A 155 -14.52 7.03 6.60
N GLY A 156 -14.58 6.65 5.33
CA GLY A 156 -13.45 6.02 4.63
C GLY A 156 -12.24 6.94 4.44
N TYR A 157 -12.39 8.24 4.63
CA TYR A 157 -11.31 9.22 4.49
C TYR A 157 -10.77 9.76 5.82
N ASP A 158 -11.38 9.37 6.94
CA ASP A 158 -10.88 9.61 8.30
C ASP A 158 -11.15 8.38 9.16
N ILE A 159 -10.45 7.29 8.83
CA ILE A 159 -10.60 5.99 9.50
C ILE A 159 -9.96 6.08 10.88
N ASP A 160 -10.76 5.86 11.92
CA ASP A 160 -10.28 5.79 13.31
C ASP A 160 -9.40 4.53 13.50
N PRO A 161 -8.09 4.68 13.82
CA PRO A 161 -7.17 3.57 14.05
C PRO A 161 -7.57 2.61 15.18
N GLU A 162 -8.45 3.02 16.09
CA GLU A 162 -8.90 2.22 17.23
C GLU A 162 -10.30 1.62 17.04
N ALA A 163 -10.99 1.95 15.94
CA ALA A 163 -12.33 1.43 15.66
C ALA A 163 -12.36 -0.03 15.15
N GLY A 164 -11.20 -0.59 14.77
CA GLY A 164 -11.08 -1.97 14.28
C GLY A 164 -11.57 -2.18 12.85
N HIS A 165 -11.73 -1.11 12.07
CA HIS A 165 -12.03 -1.18 10.63
C HIS A 165 -10.80 -1.59 9.82
N PHE A 166 -9.63 -1.11 10.24
CA PHE A 166 -8.34 -1.46 9.65
C PHE A 166 -7.31 -1.59 10.77
N ASP A 167 -6.48 -2.63 10.69
CA ASP A 167 -5.30 -2.78 11.55
C ASP A 167 -4.04 -2.86 10.69
N SER A 168 -3.01 -2.09 11.05
CA SER A 168 -1.68 -2.22 10.45
C SER A 168 -1.14 -3.64 10.60
N ALA A 169 -0.30 -4.09 9.67
CA ALA A 169 0.31 -5.43 9.72
C ALA A 169 1.02 -5.70 11.05
N ALA A 170 1.75 -4.72 11.59
CA ALA A 170 2.43 -4.82 12.88
C ALA A 170 1.46 -5.06 14.06
N ARG A 171 0.29 -4.38 14.09
CA ARG A 171 -0.76 -4.61 15.10
C ARG A 171 -1.32 -6.02 15.00
N VAL A 172 -1.60 -6.49 13.78
CA VAL A 172 -2.09 -7.85 13.53
C VAL A 172 -1.07 -8.89 13.96
N TRP A 173 0.20 -8.74 13.57
CA TRP A 173 1.29 -9.63 13.99
C TRP A 173 1.38 -9.73 15.50
N LEU A 174 1.48 -8.60 16.21
CA LEU A 174 1.56 -8.61 17.68
C LEU A 174 0.30 -9.20 18.35
N ALA A 175 -0.87 -9.08 17.72
CA ALA A 175 -2.08 -9.73 18.19
C ALA A 175 -2.05 -11.25 18.00
N HIS A 176 -1.60 -11.71 16.84
CA HIS A 176 -1.41 -13.13 16.56
C HIS A 176 -0.39 -13.74 17.53
N ARG A 177 0.76 -13.10 17.71
CA ARG A 177 1.83 -13.53 18.62
C ARG A 177 1.39 -13.58 20.08
N ALA A 178 0.41 -12.76 20.45
CA ALA A 178 -0.22 -12.79 21.78
C ALA A 178 -1.39 -13.79 21.90
N GLY A 179 -1.70 -14.57 20.86
CA GLY A 179 -2.81 -15.53 20.85
C GLY A 179 -4.20 -14.88 20.88
N ARG A 180 -4.32 -13.62 20.44
CA ARG A 180 -5.57 -12.84 20.52
C ARG A 180 -6.44 -12.93 19.27
N ILE A 181 -5.88 -13.38 18.15
CA ILE A 181 -6.57 -13.49 16.86
C ILE A 181 -6.22 -14.82 16.19
N ASP A 182 -7.07 -15.22 15.25
CA ASP A 182 -6.81 -16.32 14.31
C ASP A 182 -6.21 -15.74 13.01
N PRO A 183 -4.92 -16.00 12.71
CA PRO A 183 -4.27 -15.45 11.52
C PRO A 183 -4.88 -16.00 10.22
N ASP A 184 -5.57 -17.15 10.24
CA ASP A 184 -6.20 -17.73 9.04
C ASP A 184 -7.38 -16.89 8.51
N THR A 185 -7.82 -15.89 9.28
CA THR A 185 -8.85 -14.91 8.86
C THR A 185 -8.27 -13.65 8.19
N TYR A 186 -6.95 -13.61 7.96
CA TYR A 186 -6.21 -12.48 7.39
C TYR A 186 -5.50 -12.91 6.10
N GLY A 187 -5.79 -12.23 5.00
CA GLY A 187 -5.17 -12.53 3.71
C GLY A 187 -5.90 -11.92 2.52
N VAL A 188 -5.50 -12.32 1.32
CA VAL A 188 -5.94 -11.68 0.07
C VAL A 188 -7.45 -11.81 -0.17
N ASP A 189 -7.97 -13.00 0.05
CA ASP A 189 -9.37 -13.34 -0.18
C ASP A 189 -9.72 -14.66 0.53
N PRO A 190 -10.94 -14.83 1.06
CA PRO A 190 -11.35 -16.09 1.69
C PRO A 190 -11.21 -17.33 0.78
N SER A 191 -11.32 -17.14 -0.55
CA SER A 191 -11.24 -18.20 -1.55
C SER A 191 -9.82 -18.55 -1.98
N LEU A 192 -8.82 -17.77 -1.57
CA LEU A 192 -7.42 -17.94 -1.96
C LEU A 192 -6.56 -18.51 -0.81
N PRO A 193 -5.43 -19.18 -1.13
CA PRO A 193 -4.54 -19.75 -0.13
C PRO A 193 -3.57 -18.71 0.49
N PHE A 194 -3.54 -17.48 -0.01
CA PHE A 194 -2.63 -16.42 0.43
C PHE A 194 -3.14 -15.74 1.70
N ARG A 195 -2.89 -16.38 2.84
CA ARG A 195 -3.40 -16.01 4.17
C ARG A 195 -2.60 -16.69 5.28
N GLY A 196 -2.88 -16.32 6.53
CA GLY A 196 -2.31 -16.99 7.69
C GLY A 196 -1.10 -16.29 8.26
N ASP A 197 -0.40 -16.99 9.15
CA ASP A 197 0.69 -16.46 9.96
C ASP A 197 1.89 -15.99 9.13
N TRP A 198 2.33 -16.78 8.14
CA TRP A 198 3.41 -16.40 7.22
C TRP A 198 3.06 -15.13 6.42
N PHE A 199 1.80 -14.98 6.03
CA PHE A 199 1.34 -13.83 5.26
C PHE A 199 1.34 -12.57 6.12
N VAL A 200 0.84 -12.67 7.36
CA VAL A 200 0.89 -11.56 8.33
C VAL A 200 2.35 -11.19 8.65
N HIS A 201 3.24 -12.18 8.80
CA HIS A 201 4.68 -11.97 9.01
C HIS A 201 5.30 -11.12 7.90
N ASP A 202 5.11 -11.51 6.64
CA ASP A 202 5.68 -10.82 5.49
C ASP A 202 5.08 -9.41 5.33
N TYR A 203 3.80 -9.24 5.69
CA TYR A 203 3.14 -7.94 5.69
C TYR A 203 3.75 -6.93 6.67
N VAL A 204 4.37 -7.37 7.77
CA VAL A 204 5.15 -6.47 8.65
C VAL A 204 6.37 -5.91 7.93
N LEU A 205 7.05 -6.73 7.12
CA LEU A 205 8.19 -6.31 6.31
C LEU A 205 7.76 -5.37 5.18
N LEU A 206 6.60 -5.63 4.54
CA LEU A 206 5.98 -4.68 3.59
C LEU A 206 5.62 -3.35 4.26
N GLU A 207 5.02 -3.37 5.45
CA GLU A 207 4.70 -2.16 6.20
C GLU A 207 5.96 -1.34 6.50
N LEU A 208 7.05 -1.99 6.93
CA LEU A 208 8.31 -1.31 7.14
C LEU A 208 8.87 -0.72 5.84
N ALA A 209 8.87 -1.46 4.74
CA ALA A 209 9.35 -0.96 3.46
C ALA A 209 8.54 0.26 2.96
N HIS A 210 7.22 0.16 2.99
CA HIS A 210 6.32 1.26 2.62
C HIS A 210 6.50 2.47 3.52
N ARG A 211 6.69 2.26 4.83
CA ARG A 211 7.01 3.34 5.76
C ARG A 211 8.29 4.07 5.37
N GLN A 212 9.29 3.36 4.86
CA GLN A 212 10.59 3.90 4.41
C GLN A 212 10.56 4.36 2.94
N LYS A 213 9.36 4.45 2.35
CA LYS A 213 9.12 4.92 0.98
C LYS A 213 9.64 3.98 -0.11
N ASP A 214 9.85 2.71 0.22
CA ASP A 214 9.92 1.64 -0.76
C ASP A 214 8.53 1.03 -0.88
N GLU A 215 7.68 1.69 -1.68
CA GLU A 215 6.29 1.28 -1.88
C GLU A 215 6.19 0.06 -2.83
N VAL A 216 6.94 -1.02 -2.62
CA VAL A 216 6.94 -2.23 -3.50
C VAL A 216 5.54 -2.84 -3.72
N LEU A 217 5.39 -3.72 -4.72
CA LEU A 217 4.13 -4.47 -4.90
C LEU A 217 3.91 -5.41 -3.71
N LEU A 218 2.65 -5.72 -3.43
CA LEU A 218 2.26 -6.60 -2.32
C LEU A 218 2.66 -8.07 -2.54
N TRP A 219 3.10 -8.40 -3.74
CA TRP A 219 3.58 -9.71 -4.17
C TRP A 219 5.05 -9.68 -4.60
N ASP A 220 5.79 -8.64 -4.20
CA ASP A 220 7.27 -8.61 -4.27
C ASP A 220 7.85 -9.20 -2.97
N GLY A 221 8.59 -10.30 -3.08
CA GLY A 221 9.33 -10.93 -2.00
C GLY A 221 10.76 -10.42 -1.88
N PHE A 222 11.21 -10.16 -0.65
CA PHE A 222 12.57 -9.69 -0.34
C PHE A 222 13.03 -10.05 1.08
N GLY A 223 14.34 -10.00 1.31
CA GLY A 223 14.91 -10.04 2.65
C GLY A 223 14.53 -11.31 3.43
N ALA A 224 13.96 -11.12 4.62
CA ALA A 224 13.51 -12.18 5.53
C ALA A 224 12.10 -12.72 5.24
N MET A 225 11.44 -12.29 4.16
CA MET A 225 10.13 -12.82 3.78
C MET A 225 10.18 -14.33 3.51
N THR A 226 9.14 -15.05 3.94
CA THR A 226 9.05 -16.50 3.77
C THR A 226 7.62 -17.01 3.91
N GLU A 227 7.25 -17.96 3.06
CA GLU A 227 5.97 -18.68 3.14
C GLU A 227 5.98 -19.81 4.19
N ASP A 228 7.15 -20.13 4.75
CA ASP A 228 7.33 -21.11 5.82
C ASP A 228 8.05 -20.49 7.02
N LEU A 229 7.35 -20.44 8.16
CA LEU A 229 7.86 -19.86 9.40
C LEU A 229 8.68 -20.83 10.27
N THR A 230 8.81 -22.11 9.87
CA THR A 230 9.45 -23.15 10.69
C THR A 230 10.86 -22.75 11.16
N ASP A 231 11.66 -22.18 10.26
CA ASP A 231 13.04 -21.74 10.52
C ASP A 231 13.20 -20.21 10.47
N ALA A 232 12.09 -19.45 10.49
CA ALA A 232 12.12 -17.99 10.40
C ALA A 232 12.63 -17.33 11.70
N ASP A 233 13.32 -16.19 11.57
CA ASP A 233 13.74 -15.34 12.68
C ASP A 233 12.55 -14.51 13.19
N LEU A 234 11.59 -15.17 13.84
CA LEU A 234 10.39 -14.51 14.38
C LEU A 234 10.71 -13.35 15.35
N PRO A 235 11.75 -13.43 16.22
CA PRO A 235 12.16 -12.31 17.04
C PRO A 235 12.49 -11.03 16.26
N LEU A 236 13.07 -11.14 15.05
CA LEU A 236 13.32 -9.98 14.19
C LEU A 236 12.02 -9.25 13.86
N VAL A 237 10.98 -9.98 13.45
CA VAL A 237 9.69 -9.40 13.08
C VAL A 237 8.89 -8.96 14.31
N ASP A 238 8.99 -9.67 15.44
CA ASP A 238 8.44 -9.25 16.73
C ASP A 238 8.99 -7.87 17.14
N GLU A 239 10.31 -7.66 17.04
CA GLU A 239 10.96 -6.38 17.34
C GLU A 239 10.58 -5.26 16.36
N VAL A 240 10.55 -5.56 15.05
CA VAL A 240 10.14 -4.58 14.02
C VAL A 240 8.69 -4.15 14.23
N ALA A 241 7.78 -5.09 14.46
CA ALA A 241 6.37 -4.79 14.71
C ALA A 241 6.18 -3.92 15.97
N ALA A 242 6.90 -4.23 17.05
CA ALA A 242 6.86 -3.43 18.28
C ALA A 242 7.34 -1.99 18.03
N LEU A 243 8.41 -1.82 17.26
CA LEU A 243 8.94 -0.50 16.88
C LEU A 243 7.98 0.27 15.96
N LEU A 244 7.31 -0.40 15.00
CA LEU A 244 6.30 0.21 14.14
C LEU A 244 5.14 0.78 14.97
N VAL A 245 4.57 -0.04 15.85
CA VAL A 245 3.48 0.39 16.75
C VAL A 245 3.91 1.52 17.69
N ALA A 246 5.12 1.46 18.25
CA ALA A 246 5.65 2.54 19.09
C ALA A 246 5.82 3.84 18.29
N ALA A 247 6.37 3.77 17.09
CA ALA A 247 6.58 4.93 16.23
C ALA A 247 5.26 5.57 15.80
N ASP A 248 4.20 4.79 15.58
CA ASP A 248 2.88 5.30 15.24
C ASP A 248 2.17 5.97 16.43
N ARG A 249 2.53 5.60 17.66
CA ARG A 249 2.13 6.30 18.88
C ARG A 249 2.97 7.54 19.18
N GLY A 250 3.85 7.95 18.26
CA GLY A 250 4.68 9.15 18.37
C GLY A 250 6.05 8.93 19.01
N ASP A 251 6.50 7.69 19.22
CA ASP A 251 7.86 7.44 19.68
C ASP A 251 8.88 7.72 18.56
N ALA A 252 9.46 8.91 18.59
CA ALA A 252 10.47 9.34 17.64
C ALA A 252 11.76 8.50 17.71
N ALA A 253 12.10 7.91 18.86
CA ALA A 253 13.27 7.04 18.98
C ALA A 253 13.02 5.71 18.25
N ALA A 254 11.84 5.12 18.40
CA ALA A 254 11.44 3.94 17.63
C ALA A 254 11.48 4.22 16.12
N GLY A 255 10.97 5.37 15.68
CA GLY A 255 11.02 5.78 14.27
C GLY A 255 12.45 5.96 13.72
N ARG A 256 13.40 6.43 14.54
CA ARG A 256 14.82 6.51 14.16
C ARG A 256 15.47 5.14 14.12
N GLU A 257 15.15 4.26 15.08
CA GLU A 257 15.68 2.90 15.11
C GLU A 257 15.21 2.07 13.91
N LEU A 258 13.94 2.19 13.52
CA LEU A 258 13.43 1.57 12.29
C LEU A 258 14.22 2.02 11.06
N ALA A 259 14.43 3.32 10.89
CA ALA A 259 15.21 3.85 9.76
C ALA A 259 16.67 3.35 9.79
N ARG A 260 17.29 3.31 10.97
CA ARG A 260 18.65 2.79 11.15
C ARG A 260 18.73 1.31 10.75
N ARG A 261 17.82 0.47 11.28
CA ARG A 261 17.78 -0.96 10.99
C ARG A 261 17.52 -1.22 9.52
N TYR A 262 16.54 -0.53 8.94
CA TYR A 262 16.23 -0.63 7.51
C TYR A 262 17.44 -0.35 6.64
N ALA A 263 18.21 0.70 6.95
CA ALA A 263 19.40 1.05 6.18
C ALA A 263 20.59 0.08 6.38
N SER A 264 20.63 -0.69 7.48
CA SER A 264 21.79 -1.51 7.86
C SER A 264 21.59 -3.02 7.79
N ASP A 265 20.34 -3.49 7.74
CA ASP A 265 19.99 -4.91 7.74
C ASP A 265 19.25 -5.25 6.45
N ASP A 266 19.94 -5.91 5.52
CA ASP A 266 19.41 -6.28 4.21
C ASP A 266 18.24 -7.28 4.30
N ARG A 267 18.01 -7.90 5.46
CA ARG A 267 16.83 -8.74 5.70
C ARG A 267 15.53 -7.93 5.76
N LEU A 268 15.61 -6.63 6.01
CA LEU A 268 14.44 -5.77 6.27
C LEU A 268 14.00 -4.93 5.07
N ARG A 269 14.73 -4.95 3.95
CA ARG A 269 14.50 -4.05 2.81
C ARG A 269 14.65 -4.75 1.46
N PRO A 270 14.00 -4.25 0.40
CA PRO A 270 14.28 -4.72 -0.94
C PRO A 270 15.73 -4.40 -1.34
N GLY A 271 16.34 -5.31 -2.08
CA GLY A 271 17.64 -5.09 -2.71
C GLY A 271 17.50 -4.32 -4.02
N ALA A 272 18.52 -4.43 -4.89
CA ALA A 272 18.40 -3.97 -6.27
C ALA A 272 17.41 -4.83 -7.09
N THR A 273 17.18 -6.07 -6.66
CA THR A 273 16.23 -6.99 -7.26
C THR A 273 15.27 -7.54 -6.21
N VAL A 274 14.08 -7.94 -6.65
CA VAL A 274 13.06 -8.61 -5.84
C VAL A 274 12.54 -9.84 -6.57
N HIS A 275 12.02 -10.80 -5.81
CA HIS A 275 11.31 -11.95 -6.35
C HIS A 275 9.82 -11.62 -6.47
N CYS A 276 9.33 -11.36 -7.68
CA CYS A 276 7.94 -11.01 -7.94
C CYS A 276 7.12 -12.27 -8.23
N MET A 277 6.01 -12.46 -7.51
CA MET A 277 4.99 -13.45 -7.82
C MET A 277 3.80 -12.78 -8.50
N ASP A 278 3.74 -12.82 -9.83
CA ASP A 278 2.65 -12.13 -10.55
C ASP A 278 1.28 -12.74 -10.19
N PRO A 279 0.36 -11.97 -9.56
CA PRO A 279 -0.90 -12.49 -9.08
C PRO A 279 -1.90 -12.79 -10.21
N VAL A 280 -1.59 -12.39 -11.45
CA VAL A 280 -2.44 -12.61 -12.62
C VAL A 280 -2.03 -13.87 -13.36
N SER A 281 -0.73 -14.05 -13.61
CA SER A 281 -0.22 -15.21 -14.35
C SER A 281 0.21 -16.36 -13.45
N GLY A 282 0.43 -16.12 -12.15
CA GLY A 282 1.01 -17.08 -11.22
C GLY A 282 2.49 -17.38 -11.49
N THR A 283 3.16 -16.52 -12.28
CA THR A 283 4.57 -16.72 -12.62
C THR A 283 5.49 -15.96 -11.68
N ALA A 284 6.59 -16.62 -11.33
CA ALA A 284 7.65 -16.08 -10.51
C ALA A 284 8.76 -15.50 -11.40
N ALA A 285 9.25 -14.29 -11.10
CA ALA A 285 10.38 -13.70 -11.80
C ALA A 285 11.23 -12.83 -10.88
N GLU A 286 12.54 -12.80 -11.13
CA GLU A 286 13.40 -11.74 -10.57
C GLU A 286 13.17 -10.45 -11.35
N VAL A 287 12.91 -9.36 -10.63
CA VAL A 287 12.69 -8.03 -11.19
C VAL A 287 13.72 -7.06 -10.66
N ASP A 288 14.37 -6.32 -11.57
CA ASP A 288 15.28 -5.22 -11.22
C ASP A 288 14.49 -3.97 -10.83
N LEU A 289 14.76 -3.45 -9.65
CA LEU A 289 14.18 -2.21 -9.13
C LEU A 289 14.98 -0.97 -9.55
N ARG A 290 16.20 -1.15 -10.06
CA ARG A 290 17.00 -0.07 -10.66
C ARG A 290 16.43 0.21 -12.04
N ARG A 291 15.56 1.23 -12.07
CA ARG A 291 14.96 1.77 -13.30
C ARG A 291 16.00 2.10 -14.37
#